data_AF-A0A355A6C8-F1
#
_entry.id   AF-A0A355A6C8-F1
#
_cell.length_a   1.000
_cell.length_b   1.000
_cell.length_c   1.000
_cell.angle_alpha   90.00
_cell.angle_beta   90.00
_cell.angle_gamma   90.00
#
_symmetry.space_group_name_H-M   'P 1'
#
loop_
_entity.id
_entity.type
_entity.pdbx_description
1 polymer ?
#
loop_
_entity_poly.entity_id
_entity_poly.type
_entity_poly.pdbx_seq_one_letter_code
_entity_poly.pdbx_strand_id
1 'polypeptide(L)'
;MSQAAQKMQAKGYYPYYLYRQRRSVAGQENIGYTSKGWEGLYNILMMEERSIILGLGGGGMTKWFDRSTLKVTRTPNPKCPATYQGRIQELVAEKVNKLLRSVN
;
A
#
# COMPACT_ATOMS: atom_id res chain seq x y z
N MET A 1 -17.95 -1.56 -21.59
CA MET A 1 -16.69 -2.29 -21.28
C MET A 1 -15.71 -2.06 -22.41
N SER A 2 -14.42 -1.89 -22.13
CA SER A 2 -13.40 -1.71 -23.18
C SER A 2 -13.22 -3.01 -24.00
N GLN A 3 -12.72 -2.91 -25.24
CA GLN A 3 -12.41 -4.09 -26.06
C GLN A 3 -11.42 -5.03 -25.36
N ALA A 4 -10.47 -4.47 -24.59
CA ALA A 4 -9.54 -5.26 -23.78
C ALA A 4 -10.28 -6.06 -22.69
N ALA A 5 -11.22 -5.45 -21.97
CA ALA A 5 -12.01 -6.13 -20.94
C ALA A 5 -12.81 -7.31 -21.52
N GLN A 6 -13.45 -7.12 -22.67
CA GLN A 6 -14.18 -8.19 -23.37
C GLN A 6 -13.26 -9.34 -23.78
N LYS A 7 -12.08 -9.05 -24.34
CA LYS A 7 -11.08 -10.07 -24.72
C LYS A 7 -10.56 -10.84 -23.50
N MET A 8 -10.32 -10.17 -22.37
CA MET A 8 -9.88 -10.83 -21.14
C MET A 8 -10.96 -11.75 -20.58
N GLN A 9 -12.21 -11.28 -20.54
CA GLN A 9 -13.34 -12.07 -20.07
C GLN A 9 -13.60 -13.30 -20.95
N ALA A 10 -13.52 -13.16 -22.28
CA ALA A 10 -13.64 -14.27 -23.22
C ALA A 10 -12.55 -15.35 -23.02
N LYS A 11 -11.40 -14.96 -22.46
CA LYS A 11 -10.29 -15.87 -22.08
C LYS A 11 -10.39 -16.39 -20.64
N GLY A 12 -11.49 -16.11 -19.93
CA GLY A 12 -11.72 -16.57 -18.55
C GLY A 12 -11.02 -15.75 -17.46
N TYR A 13 -10.45 -14.59 -17.80
CA TYR A 13 -9.88 -13.68 -16.81
C TYR A 13 -10.92 -12.67 -16.34
N TYR A 14 -10.89 -12.32 -15.05
CA TYR A 14 -11.75 -11.29 -14.48
C TYR A 14 -10.91 -10.15 -13.88
N PRO A 15 -11.45 -8.92 -13.86
CA PRO A 15 -10.80 -7.81 -13.20
C PRO A 15 -10.77 -8.04 -11.68
N TYR A 16 -9.62 -7.83 -11.03
CA TYR A 16 -9.47 -8.06 -9.58
C TYR A 16 -8.95 -6.85 -8.80
N TYR A 17 -8.41 -5.84 -9.47
CA TYR A 17 -8.10 -4.54 -8.84
C TYR A 17 -8.28 -3.39 -9.83
N LEU A 18 -8.51 -2.20 -9.30
CA LEU A 18 -8.53 -0.95 -10.04
C LEU A 18 -7.68 0.10 -9.32
N TYR A 19 -6.71 0.67 -10.02
CA TYR A 19 -5.99 1.87 -9.60
C TYR A 19 -6.39 3.05 -10.47
N ARG A 20 -6.87 4.13 -9.85
CA ARG A 20 -7.11 5.41 -10.54
C ARG A 20 -5.92 6.33 -10.32
N GLN A 21 -5.08 6.47 -11.33
CA GLN A 21 -4.01 7.46 -11.32
C GLN A 21 -4.58 8.85 -11.61
N ARG A 22 -4.29 9.82 -10.73
CA ARG A 22 -4.67 11.22 -10.99
C ARG A 22 -3.82 11.73 -12.15
N ARG A 23 -4.47 12.24 -13.21
CA ARG A 23 -3.86 12.75 -14.46
C ARG A 23 -3.32 11.67 -15.43
N SER A 24 -3.98 10.52 -15.57
CA SER A 24 -3.71 9.62 -16.68
C SER A 24 -4.09 10.29 -18.02
N VAL A 25 -3.24 10.16 -19.05
CA VAL A 25 -3.59 10.55 -20.42
C VAL A 25 -4.87 9.80 -20.80
N ALA A 26 -5.89 10.53 -21.26
CA ALA A 26 -7.20 10.00 -21.64
C ALA A 26 -8.00 9.27 -20.54
N GLY A 27 -7.70 9.48 -19.25
CA GLY A 27 -8.55 8.97 -18.15
C GLY A 27 -8.63 7.44 -18.07
N GLN A 28 -7.66 6.73 -18.64
CA GLN A 28 -7.68 5.26 -18.65
C GLN A 28 -7.48 4.67 -17.26
N GLU A 29 -8.16 3.56 -17.03
CA GLU A 29 -8.14 2.82 -15.77
C GLU A 29 -7.01 1.79 -15.76
N ASN A 30 -6.21 1.75 -14.68
CA ASN A 30 -5.22 0.69 -14.48
C ASN A 30 -5.92 -0.48 -13.76
N ILE A 31 -6.44 -1.41 -14.58
CA ILE A 31 -7.16 -2.60 -14.13
C ILE A 31 -6.26 -3.82 -14.30
N GLY A 32 -6.09 -4.60 -13.23
CA GLY A 32 -5.49 -5.93 -13.32
C GLY A 32 -6.53 -7.00 -13.59
N TYR A 33 -6.18 -7.95 -14.45
CA TYR A 33 -6.96 -9.14 -14.74
C TYR A 33 -6.22 -10.38 -14.23
N THR A 34 -6.97 -11.35 -13.72
CA THR A 34 -6.41 -12.62 -13.24
C THR A 34 -7.36 -13.79 -13.45
N SER A 35 -6.81 -15.00 -13.38
CA SER A 35 -7.58 -16.25 -13.34
C SER A 35 -7.97 -16.55 -11.89
N LYS A 36 -8.99 -17.40 -11.71
CA LYS A 36 -9.53 -17.70 -10.37
C LYS A 36 -8.48 -18.29 -9.44
N GLY A 37 -8.32 -17.70 -8.27
CA GLY A 37 -7.35 -18.14 -7.24
C GLY A 37 -5.93 -17.61 -7.44
N TRP A 38 -5.71 -16.75 -8.44
CA TRP A 38 -4.42 -16.12 -8.73
C TRP A 38 -4.47 -14.61 -8.53
N GLU A 39 -5.38 -14.13 -7.69
CA GLU A 39 -5.45 -12.73 -7.31
C GLU A 39 -4.15 -12.30 -6.63
N GLY A 40 -3.60 -11.17 -7.06
CA GLY A 40 -2.47 -10.55 -6.39
C GLY A 40 -2.90 -9.97 -5.05
N LEU A 41 -2.86 -10.77 -3.97
CA LEU A 41 -3.23 -10.33 -2.62
C LEU A 41 -2.45 -9.09 -2.17
N TYR A 42 -1.17 -9.00 -2.52
CA TYR A 42 -0.36 -7.82 -2.24
C TYR A 42 -1.01 -6.54 -2.83
N ASN A 43 -1.45 -6.58 -4.09
CA ASN A 43 -2.08 -5.42 -4.74
C ASN A 43 -3.39 -5.04 -4.03
N ILE A 44 -4.21 -6.03 -3.66
CA ILE A 44 -5.45 -5.79 -2.93
C ILE A 44 -5.15 -5.12 -1.58
N LEU A 45 -4.29 -5.72 -0.76
CA LEU A 45 -3.98 -5.24 0.58
C LEU A 45 -3.35 -3.85 0.60
N MET A 46 -2.48 -3.55 -0.37
CA MET A 46 -1.86 -2.24 -0.49
C MET A 46 -2.87 -1.15 -0.85
N MET A 47 -3.80 -1.47 -1.76
CA MET A 47 -4.83 -0.52 -2.23
C MET A 47 -5.94 -0.27 -1.22
N GLU A 48 -6.39 -1.32 -0.52
CA GLU A 48 -7.40 -1.17 0.53
C GLU A 48 -6.88 -0.40 1.75
N GLU A 49 -5.56 -0.14 1.81
CA GLU A 49 -4.92 0.56 2.91
C GLU A 49 -5.05 -0.16 4.28
N ARG A 50 -5.34 -1.47 4.31
CA ARG A 50 -5.69 -2.24 5.53
C ARG A 50 -4.51 -2.93 6.22
N SER A 51 -3.30 -2.52 5.90
CA SER A 51 -2.07 -3.10 6.47
C SER A 51 -1.14 -2.02 6.97
N ILE A 52 -0.41 -2.33 8.04
CA ILE A 52 0.72 -1.52 8.48
C ILE A 52 1.83 -1.66 7.42
N ILE A 53 2.36 -0.54 6.94
CA ILE A 53 3.49 -0.51 6.00
C ILE A 53 4.64 0.21 6.72
N LEU A 54 5.70 -0.52 7.02
CA LEU A 54 6.87 0.04 7.70
C LEU A 54 7.80 0.75 6.70
N GLY A 55 7.98 2.05 6.89
CA GLY A 55 8.92 2.84 6.09
C GLY A 55 10.30 2.84 6.71
N LEU A 56 11.28 2.25 6.02
CA LEU A 56 12.68 2.23 6.43
C LEU A 56 13.50 3.30 5.67
N GLY A 57 14.67 3.67 6.19
CA GLY A 57 15.56 4.66 5.57
C GLY A 57 15.13 6.12 5.76
N GLY A 58 16.04 7.05 5.42
CA GLY A 58 15.77 8.49 5.47
C GLY A 58 14.61 8.88 4.54
N GLY A 59 13.68 9.69 5.04
CA GLY A 59 12.46 10.07 4.31
C GLY A 59 11.41 8.97 4.13
N GLY A 60 11.66 7.74 4.63
CA GLY A 60 10.70 6.65 4.62
C GLY A 60 9.42 7.01 5.39
N MET A 61 8.27 6.55 4.90
CA MET A 61 6.97 6.80 5.54
C MET A 61 6.41 5.50 6.11
N THR A 62 6.17 5.49 7.41
CA THR A 62 5.43 4.40 8.04
C THR A 62 3.94 4.72 8.05
N LYS A 63 3.14 3.80 7.52
CA LYS A 63 1.68 3.87 7.56
C LYS A 63 1.18 2.89 8.62
N TRP A 64 0.43 3.41 9.57
CA TRP A 64 -0.18 2.65 10.64
C TRP A 64 -1.66 2.48 10.33
N PHE A 65 -2.15 1.26 10.44
CA PHE A 65 -3.55 0.93 10.29
C PHE A 65 -4.10 0.42 11.63
N ASP A 66 -5.12 1.09 12.15
CA ASP A 66 -5.86 0.64 13.33
C ASP A 66 -7.05 -0.21 12.90
N ARG A 67 -7.04 -1.49 13.28
CA ARG A 67 -8.09 -2.45 12.92
C ARG A 67 -9.43 -2.15 13.60
N SER A 68 -9.42 -1.53 14.77
CA SER A 68 -10.62 -1.25 15.55
C SER A 68 -11.36 -0.01 15.04
N THR A 69 -10.62 1.04 14.70
CA THR A 69 -11.19 2.32 14.23
C THR A 69 -11.17 2.47 12.72
N LEU A 70 -10.50 1.57 12.00
CA LEU A 70 -10.21 1.63 10.55
C LEU A 70 -9.43 2.89 10.13
N LYS A 71 -8.81 3.60 11.09
CA LYS A 71 -8.06 4.82 10.82
C LYS A 71 -6.66 4.51 10.34
N VAL A 72 -6.20 5.34 9.40
CA VAL A 72 -4.82 5.32 8.90
C VAL A 72 -4.08 6.54 9.43
N THR A 73 -2.94 6.32 10.09
CA THR A 73 -2.03 7.40 10.49
C THR A 73 -0.65 7.20 9.88
N ARG A 74 0.15 8.26 9.80
CA ARG A 74 1.44 8.25 9.09
C ARG A 74 2.54 8.83 9.97
N THR A 75 3.70 8.18 9.99
CA THR A 75 4.90 8.64 10.71
C THR A 75 6.07 8.72 9.73
N PRO A 76 6.54 9.94 9.40
CA PRO A 76 7.68 10.12 8.52
C PRO A 76 9.01 9.94 9.26
N ASN A 77 10.00 9.36 8.60
CA ASN A 77 11.39 9.46 9.02
C ASN A 77 11.97 10.83 8.60
N PRO A 78 12.97 11.36 9.33
CA PRO A 78 13.72 12.53 8.89
C PRO A 78 14.23 12.39 7.45
N LYS A 79 14.06 13.42 6.63
CA LYS A 79 14.57 13.46 5.24
C LYS A 79 16.07 13.75 5.18
N CYS A 80 16.58 14.58 6.10
CA CYS A 80 18.00 14.91 6.18
C CYS A 80 18.79 13.67 6.64
N PRO A 81 19.80 13.21 5.86
CA PRO A 81 20.59 12.03 6.22
C PRO A 81 21.26 12.13 7.59
N ALA A 82 21.85 13.29 7.94
CA ALA A 82 22.50 13.48 9.23
C ALA A 82 21.50 13.37 10.40
N THR A 83 20.31 13.94 10.25
CA THR A 83 19.24 13.82 11.26
C THR A 83 18.72 12.39 11.36
N TYR A 84 18.54 11.69 10.24
CA TYR A 84 18.09 10.30 10.25
C TYR A 84 19.12 9.39 10.92
N GLN A 85 20.40 9.54 10.57
CA GLN A 85 21.51 8.79 11.16
C GLN A 85 21.60 9.03 12.67
N GLY A 86 21.54 10.29 13.12
CA GLY A 86 21.63 10.64 14.54
C GLY A 86 20.45 10.14 15.39
N ARG A 87 19.31 9.83 14.78
CA ARG A 87 18.08 9.42 15.48
C ARG A 87 17.64 7.99 15.16
N ILE A 88 18.42 7.22 14.40
CA ILE A 88 17.95 5.92 13.88
C ILE A 88 17.53 4.96 15.00
N GLN A 89 18.27 4.92 16.12
CA GLN A 89 17.96 4.04 17.25
C GLN A 89 16.63 4.41 17.92
N GLU A 90 16.40 5.70 18.19
CA GLU A 90 15.16 6.24 18.73
C GLU A 90 13.97 5.91 17.82
N LEU A 91 14.08 6.23 16.53
CA LEU A 91 13.03 6.02 15.54
C LEU A 91 12.65 4.54 15.38
N VAL A 92 13.64 3.64 15.47
CA VAL A 92 13.39 2.19 15.44
C VAL A 92 12.65 1.76 16.71
N ALA A 93 13.09 2.19 17.89
CA ALA A 93 12.44 1.85 19.16
C ALA A 93 10.98 2.32 19.19
N GLU A 94 10.69 3.54 18.73
CA GLU A 94 9.32 4.06 18.62
C GLU A 94 8.44 3.19 17.73
N LYS A 95 8.95 2.77 16.56
CA LYS A 95 8.21 1.90 15.63
C LYS A 95 7.95 0.53 16.22
N VAL A 96 8.94 -0.09 16.84
CA VAL A 96 8.80 -1.41 17.48
C VAL A 96 7.74 -1.33 18.57
N ASN A 97 7.82 -0.35 19.46
CA ASN A 97 6.84 -0.16 20.54
C ASN A 97 5.42 0.05 19.99
N LYS A 98 5.26 0.85 18.95
CA LYS A 98 3.95 1.07 18.33
C LYS A 98 3.41 -0.17 17.60
N LEU A 99 4.29 -0.94 16.94
CA LEU A 99 3.91 -2.18 16.28
C LEU A 99 3.44 -3.22 17.30
N LEU A 100 4.16 -3.43 18.40
CA LEU A 100 3.78 -4.38 19.45
C LEU A 100 2.40 -4.05 20.05
N ARG A 101 2.09 -2.76 20.24
CA ARG A 101 0.77 -2.31 20.69
C ARG A 101 -0.36 -2.51 19.69
N SER A 102 -0.04 -2.70 18.41
CA SER A 102 -1.05 -2.87 17.34
C SER A 102 -1.41 -4.33 17.05
N VAL A 103 -0.68 -5.27 17.63
CA VAL A 103 -0.88 -6.73 17.45
C VAL A 103 -1.66 -7.34 18.62
N ASN A 104 -1.64 -6.68 19.79
CA ASN A 104 -2.45 -7.00 20.97
C ASN A 104 -3.79 -6.27 20.93
#